data_AF-A0AB36R590-F1
#
_entry.id   AF-A0AB36R590-F1
#
_cell.length_a   1.000
_cell.length_b   1.000
_cell.length_c   1.000
_cell.angle_alpha   90.00
_cell.angle_beta   90.00
_cell.angle_gamma   90.00
#
_symmetry.space_group_name_H-M   'P 1'
#
loop_
_entity.id
_entity.type
_entity.pdbx_description
1 polymer ?
#
loop_
_entity_poly.entity_id
_entity_poly.type
_entity_poly.pdbx_seq_one_letter_code
_entity_poly.pdbx_strand_id
1 'polypeptide(L)'
;MSPPAGGGGDPVGPIELVDQRQDPAFGSATKTLVAVNFGAEDPARIIAVLVTGAGADHQVTGVTIDGNAATLGARTNTGRSAAIYFVALPTGASGDVVLTVSTTNIFVRTAVMALRGVAATVFDSDTLVDTGGFGTTFNKSVDADDAGIVLGAFCGNNKNATVAWTNLTEITDLDPNGSANQRHSTAGSLIDSASTVSVTAETSQTTGGSLVLVSFAGL
;
A
#
# COMPACT_ATOMS: atom_id res chain seq x y z
N MET A 1 28.44 34.48 20.90
CA MET A 1 27.38 34.10 19.96
C MET A 1 27.03 32.66 20.25
N SER A 2 25.84 32.39 20.78
CA SER A 2 25.37 31.02 20.98
C SER A 2 24.96 30.44 19.63
N PRO A 3 25.34 29.20 19.29
CA PRO A 3 24.85 28.56 18.06
C PRO A 3 23.33 28.38 18.16
N PRO A 4 22.59 28.48 17.03
CA PRO A 4 21.17 28.20 17.03
C PRO A 4 20.94 26.75 17.45
N ALA A 5 20.01 26.54 18.37
CA ALA A 5 19.55 25.21 18.76
C ALA A 5 19.01 24.53 17.50
N GLY A 6 19.68 23.46 17.06
CA GLY A 6 19.19 22.60 15.99
C GLY A 6 17.83 22.08 16.41
N GLY A 7 16.81 22.38 15.61
CA GLY A 7 15.49 21.80 15.78
C GLY A 7 15.62 20.28 15.66
N GLY A 8 15.51 19.57 16.78
CA GLY A 8 15.33 18.14 16.77
C GLY A 8 14.00 17.86 16.09
N GLY A 9 14.05 17.42 14.83
CA GLY A 9 12.87 16.89 14.17
C GLY A 9 12.33 15.74 15.00
N ASP A 10 11.00 15.66 15.13
CA ASP A 10 10.36 14.54 15.79
C ASP A 10 10.86 13.22 15.20
N PRO A 11 11.03 12.17 16.02
CA PRO A 11 11.48 10.88 15.53
C PRO A 11 10.54 10.38 14.42
N VAL A 12 11.11 10.10 13.24
CA VAL A 12 10.37 9.55 12.10
C VAL A 12 9.91 8.14 12.47
N GLY A 13 8.60 7.88 12.37
CA GLY A 13 8.03 6.58 12.68
C GLY A 13 8.48 5.47 11.72
N PRO A 14 8.32 4.18 12.11
CA PRO A 14 8.70 3.03 11.27
C PRO A 14 7.86 2.93 9.99
N ILE A 15 6.66 3.51 9.98
CA ILE A 15 5.77 3.62 8.81
C ILE A 15 5.39 5.09 8.67
N GLU A 16 5.66 5.67 7.51
CA GLU A 16 5.36 7.07 7.19
C GLU A 16 4.58 7.11 5.87
N LEU A 17 3.37 7.67 5.88
CA LEU A 17 2.64 7.98 4.65
C LEU A 17 3.27 9.21 4.00
N VAL A 18 3.86 9.03 2.81
CA VAL A 18 4.63 10.08 2.15
C VAL A 18 3.91 10.75 0.97
N ASP A 19 3.04 10.01 0.28
CA ASP A 19 2.10 10.56 -0.70
C ASP A 19 0.87 9.65 -0.77
N GLN A 20 -0.28 10.24 -1.11
CA GLN A 20 -1.47 9.50 -1.48
C GLN A 20 -2.13 10.18 -2.67
N ARG A 21 -2.48 9.38 -3.68
CA ARG A 21 -3.02 9.89 -4.93
C ARG A 21 -4.30 9.17 -5.30
N GLN A 22 -5.24 9.99 -5.76
CA GLN A 22 -6.57 9.58 -6.16
C GLN A 22 -6.84 10.16 -7.54
N ASP A 23 -6.50 9.41 -8.57
CA ASP A 23 -6.64 9.89 -9.95
C ASP A 23 -7.98 9.44 -10.58
N PRO A 24 -8.56 10.20 -11.52
CA PRO A 24 -9.57 9.65 -12.42
C PRO A 24 -8.98 8.48 -13.24
N ALA A 25 -9.82 7.74 -13.96
CA ALA A 25 -9.37 6.60 -14.77
C ALA A 25 -8.12 6.94 -15.60
N PHE A 26 -7.14 6.03 -15.59
CA PHE A 26 -5.92 6.21 -16.37
C PHE A 26 -6.27 6.25 -17.86
N GLY A 27 -5.99 7.37 -18.52
CA GLY A 27 -6.08 7.48 -19.98
C GLY A 27 -4.91 6.83 -20.74
N SER A 28 -3.96 6.22 -20.02
CA SER A 28 -2.71 5.63 -20.52
C SER A 28 -2.38 4.33 -19.78
N ALA A 29 -1.58 3.46 -20.40
CA ALA A 29 -1.07 2.24 -19.78
C ALA A 29 -0.01 2.51 -18.69
N THR A 30 0.47 3.75 -18.61
CA THR A 30 1.39 4.22 -17.58
C THR A 30 0.89 5.50 -16.93
N LYS A 31 1.20 5.66 -15.64
CA LYS A 31 0.95 6.87 -14.88
C LYS A 31 2.19 7.21 -14.05
N THR A 32 2.63 8.46 -14.15
CA THR A 32 3.71 8.99 -13.32
C THR A 32 3.15 9.88 -12.22
N LEU A 33 3.51 9.57 -10.98
CA LEU A 33 3.41 10.47 -9.83
C LEU A 33 4.72 11.23 -9.77
N VAL A 34 4.68 12.52 -10.11
CA VAL A 34 5.88 13.36 -10.23
C VAL A 34 6.27 13.90 -8.86
N ALA A 35 7.58 13.91 -8.58
CA ALA A 35 8.19 14.53 -7.40
C ALA A 35 7.54 14.09 -6.07
N VAL A 36 7.32 12.78 -5.92
CA VAL A 36 6.89 12.18 -4.66
C VAL A 36 7.98 12.43 -3.61
N ASN A 37 7.63 13.07 -2.50
CA ASN A 37 8.57 13.32 -1.40
C ASN A 37 8.73 12.05 -0.57
N PHE A 38 9.81 11.30 -0.71
CA PHE A 38 10.08 10.05 0.02
C PHE A 38 10.49 10.25 1.49
N GLY A 39 10.50 11.49 1.98
CA GLY A 39 10.93 11.84 3.32
C GLY A 39 12.45 11.82 3.48
N ALA A 40 12.91 11.78 4.73
CA ALA A 40 14.34 11.78 5.05
C ALA A 40 15.05 10.50 4.58
N GLU A 41 16.25 10.66 4.05
CA GLU A 41 17.16 9.57 3.70
C GLU A 41 17.50 8.73 4.93
N ASP A 42 17.58 7.41 4.76
CA ASP A 42 17.94 6.45 5.81
C ASP A 42 18.49 5.18 5.15
N PRO A 43 19.64 4.62 5.58
CA PRO A 43 20.22 3.41 4.98
C PRO A 43 19.29 2.19 4.92
N ALA A 44 18.29 2.13 5.81
CA ALA A 44 17.28 1.09 5.89
C ALA A 44 15.94 1.48 5.24
N ARG A 45 15.85 2.64 4.58
CA ARG A 45 14.58 3.10 4.00
C ARG A 45 14.14 2.23 2.83
N ILE A 46 12.89 1.79 2.91
CA ILE A 46 12.15 1.17 1.81
C ILE A 46 11.05 2.13 1.39
N ILE A 47 10.82 2.28 0.10
CA ILE A 47 9.61 2.92 -0.42
C ILE A 47 8.65 1.83 -0.86
N ALA A 48 7.50 1.75 -0.19
CA ALA A 48 6.41 0.85 -0.53
C ALA A 48 5.29 1.62 -1.25
N VAL A 49 4.75 1.02 -2.29
CA VAL A 49 3.64 1.56 -3.09
C VAL A 49 2.51 0.56 -3.04
N LEU A 50 1.46 0.91 -2.29
CA LEU A 50 0.24 0.13 -2.19
C LEU A 50 -0.72 0.66 -3.25
N VAL A 51 -1.02 -0.21 -4.20
CA VAL A 51 -1.82 0.13 -5.37
C VAL A 51 -3.10 -0.67 -5.33
N THR A 52 -4.23 -0.01 -5.47
CA THR A 52 -5.52 -0.67 -5.63
C THR A 52 -6.14 -0.22 -6.93
N GLY A 53 -6.78 -1.14 -7.64
CA GLY A 53 -7.27 -0.96 -8.97
C GLY A 53 -8.60 -1.67 -9.18
N ALA A 54 -9.32 -1.28 -10.22
CA ALA A 54 -10.54 -1.97 -10.58
C ALA A 54 -10.90 -1.87 -12.06
N GLY A 55 -11.62 -2.90 -12.50
CA GLY A 55 -12.01 -3.16 -13.87
C GLY A 55 -11.77 -4.64 -14.17
N ALA A 56 -12.66 -5.26 -14.96
CA ALA A 56 -12.53 -6.68 -15.31
C ALA A 56 -11.15 -6.91 -15.96
N ASP A 57 -10.34 -7.78 -15.36
CA ASP A 57 -8.99 -8.13 -15.82
C ASP A 57 -7.95 -6.99 -15.81
N HIS A 58 -8.23 -5.93 -15.04
CA HIS A 58 -7.32 -4.79 -14.89
C HIS A 58 -6.36 -5.00 -13.71
N GLN A 59 -5.06 -4.96 -14.01
CA GLN A 59 -4.00 -5.22 -13.04
C GLN A 59 -2.93 -4.15 -13.12
N VAL A 60 -2.30 -3.87 -11.98
CA VAL A 60 -1.01 -3.19 -11.94
C VAL A 60 0.05 -4.24 -12.26
N THR A 61 0.80 -4.00 -13.32
CA THR A 61 1.76 -4.97 -13.87
C THR A 61 3.20 -4.65 -13.48
N GLY A 62 3.48 -3.41 -13.09
CA GLY A 62 4.78 -3.01 -12.59
C GLY A 62 4.78 -1.63 -11.96
N VAL A 63 5.80 -1.38 -11.15
CA VAL A 63 6.07 -0.08 -10.52
C VAL A 63 7.56 0.22 -10.63
N THR A 64 7.92 1.46 -10.98
CA THR A 64 9.27 1.98 -10.78
C THR A 64 9.23 3.14 -9.79
N ILE A 65 10.29 3.27 -8.99
CA ILE A 65 10.44 4.29 -7.96
C ILE A 65 11.82 4.92 -8.16
N ASP A 66 11.83 6.20 -8.54
CA ASP A 66 13.02 6.94 -8.93
C ASP A 66 13.86 6.21 -9.98
N GLY A 67 13.19 5.63 -10.98
CA GLY A 67 13.82 4.85 -12.04
C GLY A 67 14.22 3.41 -11.66
N ASN A 68 14.17 3.03 -10.39
CA ASN A 68 14.46 1.67 -9.94
C ASN A 68 13.21 0.78 -10.10
N ALA A 69 13.39 -0.43 -10.63
CA ALA A 69 12.31 -1.41 -10.68
C ALA A 69 11.93 -1.88 -9.27
N ALA A 70 10.68 -1.70 -8.89
CA ALA A 70 10.19 -2.16 -7.59
C ALA A 70 9.91 -3.67 -7.64
N THR A 71 10.20 -4.34 -6.53
CA THR A 71 9.85 -5.74 -6.30
C THR A 71 8.36 -5.86 -5.99
N LEU A 72 7.69 -6.85 -6.58
CA LEU A 72 6.32 -7.19 -6.22
C LEU A 72 6.33 -7.91 -4.87
N GLY A 73 5.64 -7.37 -3.88
CA GLY A 73 5.37 -8.06 -2.62
C GLY A 73 4.26 -9.08 -2.80
N ALA A 74 3.04 -8.60 -3.07
CA ALA A 74 1.91 -9.45 -3.40
C ALA A 74 0.88 -8.70 -4.24
N ARG A 75 0.03 -9.43 -4.96
CA ARG A 75 -1.08 -8.87 -5.76
C ARG A 75 -2.23 -9.85 -5.94
N THR A 76 -3.42 -9.30 -6.15
CA THR A 76 -4.57 -10.04 -6.68
C THR A 76 -4.81 -9.70 -8.15
N ASN A 77 -5.07 -10.72 -8.97
CA ASN A 77 -5.14 -10.62 -10.43
C ASN A 77 -6.56 -10.72 -11.02
N THR A 78 -7.56 -10.16 -10.33
CA THR A 78 -8.97 -10.24 -10.78
C THR A 78 -9.65 -8.86 -10.73
N GLY A 79 -10.92 -8.77 -11.15
CA GLY A 79 -11.64 -7.52 -11.45
C GLY A 79 -11.63 -6.40 -10.39
N ARG A 80 -11.15 -6.68 -9.17
CA ARG A 80 -10.67 -5.71 -8.19
C ARG A 80 -9.26 -6.13 -7.80
N SER A 81 -8.28 -5.30 -8.09
CA SER A 81 -6.89 -5.59 -7.81
C SER A 81 -6.41 -4.80 -6.60
N ALA A 82 -5.67 -5.45 -5.72
CA ALA A 82 -4.77 -4.81 -4.77
C ALA A 82 -3.38 -5.36 -5.06
N ALA A 83 -2.36 -4.54 -4.85
CA ALA A 83 -0.97 -4.90 -5.03
C ALA A 83 -0.08 -4.06 -4.11
N ILE A 84 1.02 -4.64 -3.65
CA ILE A 84 2.05 -3.93 -2.89
C ILE A 84 3.37 -4.15 -3.61
N TYR A 85 4.00 -3.06 -4.02
CA TYR A 85 5.35 -3.05 -4.61
C TYR A 85 6.29 -2.30 -3.68
N PHE A 86 7.58 -2.62 -3.69
CA PHE A 86 8.55 -1.92 -2.86
C PHE A 86 9.95 -1.90 -3.45
N VAL A 87 10.77 -0.94 -3.02
CA VAL A 87 12.21 -0.91 -3.34
C VAL A 87 12.99 -0.36 -2.15
N ALA A 88 14.19 -0.89 -1.90
CA ALA A 88 15.14 -0.22 -1.03
C ALA A 88 15.60 1.09 -1.68
N LEU A 89 15.44 2.21 -0.99
CA LEU A 89 15.80 3.54 -1.52
C LEU A 89 16.45 4.38 -0.41
N PRO A 90 17.72 4.08 -0.06
CA PRO A 90 18.36 4.68 1.10
C PRO A 90 18.65 6.18 0.92
N THR A 91 18.77 6.63 -0.32
CA THR A 91 19.12 8.00 -0.71
C THR A 91 18.01 8.65 -1.54
N GLY A 92 18.06 9.96 -1.73
CA GLY A 92 17.09 10.73 -2.51
C GLY A 92 15.86 11.08 -1.70
N ALA A 93 15.65 12.36 -1.38
CA ALA A 93 14.48 12.81 -0.63
C ALA A 93 13.19 12.80 -1.47
N SER A 94 13.29 12.75 -2.79
CA SER A 94 12.13 12.75 -3.69
C SER A 94 12.46 12.13 -5.03
N GLY A 95 11.45 11.61 -5.72
CA GLY A 95 11.58 11.09 -7.09
C GLY A 95 10.23 10.77 -7.70
N ASP A 96 10.25 10.21 -8.90
CA ASP A 96 9.02 9.84 -9.60
C ASP A 96 8.61 8.41 -9.28
N VAL A 97 7.31 8.16 -9.12
CA VAL A 97 6.74 6.82 -9.05
C VAL A 97 5.96 6.56 -10.32
N VAL A 98 6.37 5.56 -11.11
CA VAL A 98 5.69 5.20 -12.36
C VAL A 98 4.96 3.87 -12.17
N LEU A 99 3.65 3.90 -12.36
CA LEU A 99 2.78 2.74 -12.34
C LEU A 99 2.54 2.28 -13.78
N THR A 100 2.67 0.98 -14.03
CA THR A 100 2.29 0.33 -15.30
C THR A 100 1.09 -0.56 -15.05
N VAL A 101 0.10 -0.49 -15.94
CA VAL A 101 -1.17 -1.24 -15.84
C VAL A 101 -1.41 -2.08 -17.10
N SER A 102 -2.23 -3.12 -16.98
CA SER A 102 -2.52 -4.05 -18.09
C SER A 102 -3.37 -3.45 -19.21
N THR A 103 -4.15 -2.41 -18.93
CA THR A 103 -5.06 -1.76 -19.89
C THR A 103 -5.17 -0.25 -19.63
N THR A 104 -5.69 0.49 -20.61
CA THR A 104 -6.19 1.85 -20.38
C THR A 104 -7.59 1.78 -19.74
N ASN A 105 -8.01 2.83 -19.04
CA ASN A 105 -9.29 2.95 -18.31
C ASN A 105 -9.40 2.14 -17.00
N ILE A 106 -8.27 1.87 -16.35
CA ILE A 106 -8.27 1.39 -14.96
C ILE A 106 -8.39 2.58 -13.99
N PHE A 107 -9.22 2.45 -12.97
CA PHE A 107 -9.24 3.37 -11.83
C PHE A 107 -8.24 2.86 -10.82
N VAL A 108 -7.19 3.64 -10.55
CA VAL A 108 -6.11 3.24 -9.63
C VAL A 108 -6.02 4.25 -8.48
N ARG A 109 -5.74 3.75 -7.29
CA ARG A 109 -5.38 4.53 -6.11
C ARG A 109 -4.05 4.07 -5.59
N THR A 110 -3.27 5.01 -5.08
CA THR A 110 -1.97 4.71 -4.51
C THR A 110 -1.78 5.39 -3.17
N ALA A 111 -1.28 4.62 -2.21
CA ALA A 111 -0.58 5.14 -1.05
C ALA A 111 0.90 4.80 -1.24
N VAL A 112 1.77 5.80 -1.08
CA VAL A 112 3.22 5.64 -1.07
C VAL A 112 3.68 5.83 0.37
N MET A 113 4.46 4.88 0.87
CA MET A 113 4.96 4.86 2.24
C MET A 113 6.48 4.78 2.25
N ALA A 114 7.10 5.44 3.21
CA ALA A 114 8.46 5.15 3.62
C ALA A 114 8.43 4.22 4.84
N LEU A 115 9.13 3.09 4.75
CA LEU A 115 9.31 2.13 5.83
C LEU A 115 10.75 2.18 6.34
N ARG A 116 10.94 2.01 7.64
CA ARG A 116 12.26 1.97 8.29
C ARG A 116 12.30 0.88 9.35
N GLY A 117 13.50 0.38 9.63
CA GLY A 117 13.72 -0.65 10.66
C GLY A 117 13.39 -2.09 10.22
N VAL A 118 13.18 -2.32 8.93
CA VAL A 118 12.86 -3.64 8.36
C VAL A 118 13.73 -3.97 7.15
N ALA A 119 13.89 -5.26 6.86
CA ALA A 119 14.61 -5.76 5.70
C ALA A 119 13.82 -5.50 4.40
N ALA A 120 14.54 -5.16 3.33
CA ALA A 120 13.97 -4.94 1.99
C ALA A 120 13.66 -6.25 1.25
N THR A 121 12.99 -7.17 1.94
CA THR A 121 12.56 -8.48 1.44
C THR A 121 11.22 -8.85 2.09
N VAL A 122 10.33 -9.46 1.32
CA VAL A 122 9.10 -10.04 1.87
C VAL A 122 9.47 -11.18 2.82
N PHE A 123 8.95 -11.13 4.05
CA PHE A 123 9.03 -12.23 5.00
C PHE A 123 7.90 -13.23 4.76
N ASP A 124 6.67 -12.74 4.67
CA ASP A 124 5.49 -13.51 4.27
C ASP A 124 4.46 -12.64 3.52
N SER A 125 3.53 -13.27 2.81
CA SER A 125 2.45 -12.58 2.12
C SER A 125 1.24 -13.47 1.90
N ASP A 126 0.04 -12.88 1.91
CA ASP A 126 -1.19 -13.58 1.56
C ASP A 126 -2.13 -12.67 0.77
N THR A 127 -3.02 -13.29 0.00
CA THR A 127 -4.00 -12.61 -0.83
C THR A 127 -5.37 -13.26 -0.71
N LEU A 128 -6.41 -12.44 -0.81
CA LEU A 128 -7.79 -12.90 -0.88
C LEU A 128 -8.51 -12.15 -2.00
N VAL A 129 -9.32 -12.89 -2.74
CA VAL A 129 -10.29 -12.33 -3.67
C VAL A 129 -11.65 -12.93 -3.33
N ASP A 130 -12.64 -12.06 -3.10
CA ASP A 130 -14.04 -12.46 -3.07
C ASP A 130 -14.69 -12.08 -4.41
N THR A 131 -14.93 -13.09 -5.25
CA THR A 131 -15.56 -12.94 -6.57
C THR A 131 -17.07 -13.19 -6.56
N GLY A 132 -17.69 -13.51 -5.41
CA GLY A 132 -19.08 -13.95 -5.38
C GLY A 132 -19.75 -13.89 -4.01
N GLY A 133 -20.49 -12.80 -3.78
CA GLY A 133 -21.63 -12.81 -2.85
C GLY A 133 -21.35 -12.49 -1.39
N PHE A 134 -21.06 -11.20 -1.14
CA PHE A 134 -21.51 -10.37 0.00
C PHE A 134 -20.96 -10.65 1.41
N GLY A 135 -19.72 -11.14 1.54
CA GLY A 135 -19.02 -10.94 2.81
C GLY A 135 -18.72 -9.45 3.03
N THR A 136 -19.03 -8.92 4.20
CA THR A 136 -18.48 -7.62 4.64
C THR A 136 -17.07 -7.76 5.19
N THR A 137 -16.60 -8.99 5.42
CA THR A 137 -15.38 -9.28 6.16
C THR A 137 -14.37 -10.00 5.27
N PHE A 138 -13.17 -9.44 5.17
CA PHE A 138 -12.04 -10.00 4.44
C PHE A 138 -10.93 -10.29 5.44
N ASN A 139 -10.69 -11.56 5.72
CA ASN A 139 -9.67 -11.99 6.67
C ASN A 139 -8.59 -12.78 5.93
N LYS A 140 -7.33 -12.44 6.20
CA LYS A 140 -6.16 -13.28 5.91
C LYS A 140 -5.15 -13.16 7.05
N SER A 141 -4.16 -14.04 7.06
CA SER A 141 -3.06 -13.99 8.00
C SER A 141 -1.74 -14.00 7.27
N VAL A 142 -0.74 -13.36 7.88
CA VAL A 142 0.66 -13.48 7.50
C VAL A 142 1.49 -13.74 8.74
N ASP A 143 2.57 -14.48 8.60
CA ASP A 143 3.61 -14.55 9.60
C ASP A 143 4.40 -13.23 9.60
N ALA A 144 4.72 -12.74 10.79
CA ALA A 144 5.54 -11.56 11.01
C ALA A 144 6.74 -11.93 11.87
N ASP A 145 7.87 -11.29 11.60
CA ASP A 145 9.09 -11.43 12.39
C ASP A 145 9.09 -10.49 13.59
N ASP A 146 10.05 -10.67 14.51
CA ASP A 146 10.33 -9.71 15.57
C ASP A 146 10.64 -8.33 14.96
N ALA A 147 10.02 -7.27 15.50
CA ALA A 147 10.12 -5.90 14.99
C ALA A 147 9.79 -5.75 13.49
N GLY A 148 8.99 -6.66 12.91
CA GLY A 148 8.57 -6.61 11.52
C GLY A 148 7.48 -5.57 11.24
N ILE A 149 7.23 -5.28 9.97
CA ILE A 149 6.13 -4.42 9.52
C ILE A 149 5.16 -5.25 8.69
N VAL A 150 3.86 -5.17 8.99
CA VAL A 150 2.79 -5.72 8.16
C VAL A 150 2.04 -4.59 7.47
N LEU A 151 1.84 -4.71 6.16
CA LEU A 151 1.06 -3.79 5.34
C LEU A 151 -0.15 -4.51 4.72
N GLY A 152 -1.27 -3.79 4.63
CA GLY A 152 -2.50 -4.26 4.03
C GLY A 152 -3.02 -3.30 2.96
N ALA A 153 -3.46 -3.83 1.83
CA ALA A 153 -4.15 -3.09 0.78
C ALA A 153 -5.48 -3.75 0.44
N PHE A 154 -6.56 -2.99 0.49
CA PHE A 154 -7.92 -3.46 0.25
C PHE A 154 -8.62 -2.65 -0.86
N CYS A 155 -9.31 -3.37 -1.76
CA CYS A 155 -10.16 -2.78 -2.80
C CYS A 155 -11.56 -3.43 -2.74
N GLY A 156 -12.57 -2.69 -2.29
CA GLY A 156 -13.96 -3.14 -2.19
C GLY A 156 -14.84 -2.61 -3.33
N ASN A 157 -15.95 -3.29 -3.63
CA ASN A 157 -16.90 -2.91 -4.69
C ASN A 157 -18.09 -2.06 -4.19
N ASN A 158 -17.80 -1.03 -3.39
CA ASN A 158 -18.80 -0.05 -2.99
C ASN A 158 -18.14 1.25 -2.56
N LYS A 159 -18.42 2.35 -3.25
CA LYS A 159 -17.80 3.64 -2.94
C LYS A 159 -18.21 4.22 -1.59
N ASN A 160 -19.42 3.91 -1.11
CA ASN A 160 -19.94 4.47 0.14
C ASN A 160 -19.57 3.62 1.36
N ALA A 161 -18.81 2.53 1.17
CA ALA A 161 -18.34 1.71 2.27
C ALA A 161 -17.24 2.44 3.04
N THR A 162 -17.14 2.17 4.33
CA THR A 162 -15.96 2.46 5.14
C THR A 162 -15.24 1.14 5.40
N VAL A 163 -13.93 1.18 5.63
CA VAL A 163 -13.17 -0.01 6.02
C VAL A 163 -12.74 0.14 7.48
N ALA A 164 -12.89 -0.92 8.26
CA ALA A 164 -12.35 -1.03 9.60
C ALA A 164 -11.29 -2.13 9.60
N TRP A 165 -10.09 -1.80 10.06
CA TRP A 165 -8.99 -2.74 10.15
C TRP A 165 -8.88 -3.31 11.57
N THR A 166 -8.69 -4.63 11.65
CA THR A 166 -8.32 -5.32 12.89
C THR A 166 -6.86 -5.74 12.81
N ASN A 167 -6.12 -5.53 13.91
CA ASN A 167 -4.68 -5.79 14.06
C ASN A 167 -3.73 -4.99 13.17
N LEU A 168 -4.26 -4.14 12.29
CA LEU A 168 -3.51 -3.08 11.60
C LEU A 168 -4.15 -1.72 11.88
N THR A 169 -3.33 -0.69 11.90
CA THR A 169 -3.77 0.71 11.95
C THR A 169 -4.07 1.19 10.54
N GLU A 170 -5.25 1.76 10.33
CA GLU A 170 -5.61 2.38 9.06
C GLU A 170 -4.67 3.54 8.73
N ILE A 171 -4.20 3.59 7.48
CA ILE A 171 -3.33 4.64 6.96
C ILE A 171 -4.12 5.53 6.00
N THR A 172 -4.90 4.93 5.10
CA THR A 172 -5.78 5.67 4.19
C THR A 172 -7.10 4.94 4.03
N ASP A 173 -8.19 5.71 3.92
CA ASP A 173 -9.51 5.19 3.54
C ASP A 173 -10.13 6.14 2.51
N LEU A 174 -9.80 5.89 1.25
CA LEU A 174 -10.10 6.78 0.14
C LEU A 174 -11.41 6.37 -0.53
N ASP A 175 -12.36 7.29 -0.52
CA ASP A 175 -13.48 7.31 -1.46
C ASP A 175 -12.94 7.35 -2.91
N PRO A 176 -13.71 6.93 -3.92
CA PRO A 176 -13.34 7.16 -5.30
C PRO A 176 -13.84 8.53 -5.77
N ASN A 177 -12.95 9.31 -6.40
CA ASN A 177 -13.35 10.50 -7.13
C ASN A 177 -14.02 10.03 -8.43
N GLY A 178 -15.25 10.49 -8.66
CA GLY A 178 -16.01 10.24 -9.88
C GLY A 178 -17.05 9.11 -9.79
N SER A 179 -17.24 8.40 -10.90
CA SER A 179 -18.31 7.41 -11.07
C SER A 179 -17.93 5.97 -10.67
N ALA A 180 -16.66 5.70 -10.36
CA ALA A 180 -16.22 4.37 -9.94
C ALA A 180 -16.88 3.96 -8.61
N ASN A 181 -17.43 2.76 -8.55
CA ASN A 181 -18.09 2.23 -7.35
C ASN A 181 -17.12 1.36 -6.53
N GLN A 182 -16.06 1.96 -5.99
CA GLN A 182 -15.01 1.23 -5.25
C GLN A 182 -14.59 1.93 -3.96
N ARG A 183 -14.22 1.17 -2.93
CA ARG A 183 -13.54 1.69 -1.73
C ARG A 183 -12.11 1.20 -1.73
N HIS A 184 -11.18 2.09 -1.42
CA HIS A 184 -9.76 1.78 -1.39
C HIS A 184 -9.24 2.11 -0.01
N SER A 185 -8.70 1.12 0.68
CA SER A 185 -8.19 1.31 2.03
C SER A 185 -6.83 0.66 2.18
N THR A 186 -5.96 1.29 2.95
CA THR A 186 -4.65 0.74 3.28
C THR A 186 -4.41 0.85 4.77
N ALA A 187 -3.65 -0.10 5.30
CA ALA A 187 -3.31 -0.16 6.71
C ALA A 187 -1.89 -0.69 6.88
N GLY A 188 -1.31 -0.44 8.05
CA GLY A 188 -0.02 -0.99 8.41
C GLY A 188 0.25 -0.88 9.90
N SER A 189 1.10 -1.78 10.41
CA SER A 189 1.53 -1.75 11.81
C SER A 189 2.90 -2.39 11.99
N LEU A 190 3.64 -1.90 12.99
CA LEU A 190 4.82 -2.56 13.52
C LEU A 190 4.35 -3.74 14.39
N ILE A 191 5.04 -4.86 14.27
CA ILE A 191 4.81 -6.07 15.05
C ILE A 191 6.00 -6.27 15.97
N ASP A 192 5.78 -6.11 17.28
CA ASP A 192 6.86 -6.10 18.27
C ASP A 192 7.51 -7.48 18.47
N SER A 193 6.77 -8.55 18.21
CA SER A 193 7.24 -9.93 18.39
C SER A 193 6.70 -10.87 17.32
N ALA A 194 7.55 -11.81 16.90
CA ALA A 194 7.27 -12.80 15.89
C ALA A 194 5.97 -13.55 16.20
N SER A 195 5.05 -13.50 15.24
CA SER A 195 3.69 -14.03 15.41
C SER A 195 2.99 -14.16 14.07
N THR A 196 1.97 -15.02 14.01
CA THR A 196 1.00 -14.97 12.92
C THR A 196 -0.01 -13.85 13.21
N VAL A 197 -0.06 -12.86 12.33
CA VAL A 197 -0.97 -11.71 12.43
C VAL A 197 -2.21 -11.99 11.59
N SER A 198 -3.35 -12.24 12.24
CA SER A 198 -4.65 -12.31 11.54
C SER A 198 -5.18 -10.90 11.30
N VAL A 199 -5.23 -10.48 10.04
CA VAL A 199 -5.69 -9.16 9.64
C VAL A 199 -7.09 -9.29 9.06
N THR A 200 -7.97 -8.38 9.47
CA THR A 200 -9.31 -8.26 8.91
C THR A 200 -9.54 -6.86 8.38
N ALA A 201 -10.00 -6.76 7.12
CA ALA A 201 -10.62 -5.58 6.56
C ALA A 201 -12.15 -5.80 6.55
N GLU A 202 -12.85 -5.11 7.43
CA GLU A 202 -14.32 -5.16 7.50
C GLU A 202 -14.91 -3.93 6.81
N THR A 203 -15.84 -4.14 5.90
CA THR A 203 -16.49 -3.08 5.15
C THR A 203 -17.92 -2.87 5.64
N SER A 204 -18.37 -1.62 5.74
CA SER A 204 -19.75 -1.36 6.18
C SER A 204 -20.80 -1.89 5.19
N GLN A 205 -20.46 -1.97 3.91
CA GLN A 205 -21.30 -2.51 2.83
C GLN A 205 -20.42 -2.92 1.65
N THR A 206 -20.38 -4.18 1.22
CA THR A 206 -19.71 -4.52 -0.04
C THR A 206 -20.37 -5.69 -0.76
N THR A 207 -20.06 -5.82 -2.05
CA THR A 207 -20.53 -6.90 -2.93
C THR A 207 -19.39 -7.77 -3.46
N GLY A 208 -18.20 -7.63 -2.86
CA GLY A 208 -16.96 -8.32 -3.23
C GLY A 208 -15.75 -7.39 -3.11
N GLY A 209 -14.55 -7.94 -3.25
CA GLY A 209 -13.33 -7.16 -3.10
C GLY A 209 -12.07 -8.00 -3.14
N SER A 210 -10.94 -7.35 -2.91
CA SER A 210 -9.63 -7.98 -2.78
C SER A 210 -8.86 -7.41 -1.60
N LEU A 211 -8.10 -8.30 -0.95
CA LEU A 211 -7.19 -7.98 0.14
C LEU A 211 -5.82 -8.55 -0.21
N VAL A 212 -4.77 -7.76 0.01
CA VAL A 212 -3.37 -8.18 -0.03
C VAL A 212 -2.72 -7.82 1.30
N LEU A 213 -1.96 -8.75 1.84
CA LEU A 213 -1.11 -8.58 3.01
C LEU A 213 0.34 -8.89 2.64
N VAL A 214 1.28 -8.10 3.14
CA VAL A 214 2.72 -8.34 3.04
C VAL A 214 3.35 -8.04 4.40
N SER A 215 4.23 -8.91 4.87
CA SER A 215 5.10 -8.64 6.01
C SER A 215 6.56 -8.49 5.57
N PHE A 216 7.28 -7.63 6.28
CA PHE A 216 8.73 -7.43 6.18
C PHE A 216 9.36 -7.84 7.51
N ALA A 217 10.49 -8.53 7.44
CA ALA A 217 11.25 -8.93 8.63
C ALA A 217 11.91 -7.70 9.30
N GLY A 218 12.09 -7.75 10.63
CA GLY A 218 12.92 -6.75 11.33
C GLY A 218 14.39 -6.81 10.87
N LEU A 219 15.17 -5.77 11.19
CA LEU A 219 16.63 -5.72 10.94
C LEU A 219 17.46 -6.27 12.09
#